data_AF-A0A1D6LG93-F1
#
_entry.id   AF-A0A1D6LG93-F1
#
_cell.length_a   1.000
_cell.length_b   1.000
_cell.length_c   1.000
_cell.angle_alpha   90.00
_cell.angle_beta   90.00
_cell.angle_gamma   90.00
#
_symmetry.space_group_name_H-M   'P 1'
#
loop_
_entity.id
_entity.type
_entity.pdbx_description
1 polymer ?
#
loop_
_entity_poly.entity_id
_entity_poly.type
_entity_poly.pdbx_seq_one_letter_code
_entity_poly.pdbx_strand_id
1 'polypeptide(L)'
;MLSSALNYVALRLLGESPNGGDGAMEKSRKWILDHGGATFTAAWGKFWLTVLGVYDWSGVNPVPPEFWLLPYYLPFHPGRMSCYCRMVYLPMSYIYGRRFVGPITPLVMELRKELYTDAYDEIDWNKARTECAKEDMYNPHSLVLGISWTILHKFEPIMFHWPWRKLRNKALAFIMRHIHYEDESTHYINMGAVPKALSMLACWIEDPDSEAFKCHIARVPDYLWIAKDGMKMQ
;
A
#
# COMPACT_ATOMS: atom_id res chain seq x y z
N MET A 1 -1.71 3.37 15.32
CA MET A 1 -2.79 2.71 14.54
C MET A 1 -2.22 1.73 13.52
N LEU A 2 -1.21 2.15 12.74
CA LEU A 2 -0.56 1.39 11.66
C LEU A 2 -0.20 -0.05 12.06
N SER A 3 0.57 -0.21 13.13
CA SER A 3 1.06 -1.54 13.55
C SER A 3 -0.09 -2.45 13.99
N SER A 4 -0.98 -1.97 14.86
CA SER A 4 -2.08 -2.77 15.39
C SER A 4 -3.04 -3.23 14.28
N ALA A 5 -3.42 -2.32 13.37
CA ALA A 5 -4.33 -2.65 12.27
C ALA A 5 -3.71 -3.67 11.30
N LEU A 6 -2.45 -3.46 10.87
CA LEU A 6 -1.80 -4.37 9.94
C LEU A 6 -1.50 -5.75 10.55
N ASN A 7 -1.05 -5.81 11.81
CA ASN A 7 -0.80 -7.09 12.47
C ASN A 7 -2.10 -7.85 12.78
N TYR A 8 -3.17 -7.16 13.17
CA TYR A 8 -4.48 -7.79 13.32
C TYR A 8 -4.94 -8.43 12.00
N VAL A 9 -4.86 -7.68 10.90
CA VAL A 9 -5.19 -8.18 9.57
C VAL A 9 -4.28 -9.35 9.17
N ALA A 10 -2.97 -9.25 9.40
CA ALA A 10 -2.04 -10.33 9.10
C ALA A 10 -2.39 -11.63 9.86
N LEU A 11 -2.71 -11.53 11.16
CA LEU A 11 -3.15 -12.68 11.95
C LEU A 11 -4.46 -13.28 11.42
N ARG A 12 -5.43 -12.45 11.05
CA ARG A 12 -6.69 -12.91 10.41
C ARG A 12 -6.42 -13.63 9.09
N LEU A 13 -5.49 -13.13 8.27
CA LEU A 13 -5.06 -13.79 7.02
C LEU A 13 -4.32 -15.11 7.26
N LEU A 14 -3.60 -15.24 8.37
CA LEU A 14 -2.93 -16.46 8.80
C LEU A 14 -3.88 -17.49 9.46
N GLY A 15 -5.16 -17.16 9.61
CA GLY A 15 -6.20 -18.07 10.08
C GLY A 15 -6.62 -17.89 11.54
N GLU A 16 -6.10 -16.89 12.26
CA GLU A 16 -6.58 -16.58 13.61
C GLU A 16 -8.03 -16.09 13.57
N SER A 17 -8.84 -16.52 14.53
CA SER A 17 -10.23 -16.07 14.65
C SER A 17 -10.32 -14.67 15.27
N PRO A 18 -11.42 -13.93 15.09
CA PRO A 18 -11.60 -12.61 15.72
C PRO A 18 -11.51 -12.64 17.25
N ASN A 19 -11.72 -13.79 17.87
CA ASN A 19 -11.67 -14.00 19.32
C ASN A 19 -10.53 -14.97 19.71
N GLY A 20 -9.54 -15.16 18.82
CA GLY A 20 -8.41 -16.07 18.98
C GLY A 20 -7.24 -15.47 19.77
N GLY A 21 -6.13 -16.21 19.79
CA GLY A 21 -4.88 -15.83 20.47
C GLY A 21 -5.05 -15.52 21.96
N ASP A 22 -5.83 -16.33 22.69
CA ASP A 22 -6.10 -16.15 24.12
C ASP A 22 -6.58 -14.74 24.50
N GLY A 23 -7.44 -14.16 23.65
CA GLY A 23 -8.01 -12.81 23.83
C GLY A 23 -7.16 -11.68 23.25
N ALA A 24 -5.98 -11.95 22.70
CA ALA A 24 -5.14 -10.94 22.06
C ALA A 24 -5.83 -10.30 20.85
N MET A 25 -6.56 -11.09 20.05
CA MET A 25 -7.29 -10.57 18.89
C MET A 25 -8.40 -9.61 19.31
N GLU A 26 -9.18 -9.95 20.32
CA GLU A 26 -10.22 -9.08 20.87
C GLU A 26 -9.63 -7.79 21.44
N LYS A 27 -8.55 -7.89 22.22
CA LYS A 27 -7.85 -6.73 22.77
C LYS A 27 -7.31 -5.80 21.67
N SER A 28 -6.73 -6.39 20.61
CA SER A 28 -6.23 -5.63 19.47
C SER A 28 -7.37 -4.94 18.72
N ARG A 29 -8.46 -5.66 18.41
CA ARG A 29 -9.65 -5.08 17.75
C ARG A 29 -10.25 -3.96 18.59
N LYS A 30 -10.42 -4.17 19.90
CA LYS A 30 -10.91 -3.15 20.82
C LYS A 30 -10.02 -1.90 20.79
N TRP A 31 -8.69 -2.07 20.86
CA TRP A 31 -7.77 -0.94 20.78
C TRP A 31 -7.89 -0.19 19.45
N ILE A 32 -8.01 -0.90 18.31
CA ILE A 32 -8.23 -0.28 17.00
C ILE A 32 -9.50 0.57 17.00
N LEU A 33 -10.62 0.01 17.47
CA LEU A 33 -11.91 0.72 17.48
C LEU A 33 -11.93 1.90 18.46
N ASP A 34 -11.35 1.74 19.65
CA ASP A 34 -11.26 2.80 20.67
C ASP A 34 -10.40 4.00 20.19
N HIS A 35 -9.58 3.83 19.15
CA HIS A 35 -8.73 4.87 18.56
C HIS A 35 -9.22 5.33 17.17
N GLY A 36 -10.51 5.16 16.88
CA GLY A 36 -11.16 5.67 15.66
C GLY A 36 -11.17 4.68 14.48
N GLY A 37 -10.71 3.45 14.68
CA GLY A 37 -10.69 2.42 13.64
C GLY A 37 -9.60 2.62 12.59
N ALA A 38 -9.58 1.73 11.60
CA ALA A 38 -8.53 1.70 10.58
C ALA A 38 -8.54 2.92 9.64
N THR A 39 -9.56 3.78 9.66
CA THR A 39 -9.56 5.09 8.95
C THR A 39 -8.41 6.00 9.39
N PHE A 40 -7.95 5.86 10.64
CA PHE A 40 -6.84 6.63 11.22
C PHE A 40 -5.46 5.97 10.99
N THR A 41 -5.36 4.89 10.22
CA THR A 41 -4.05 4.28 9.93
C THR A 41 -3.17 5.21 9.09
N ALA A 42 -1.85 5.11 9.21
CA ALA A 42 -0.92 5.92 8.42
C ALA A 42 -1.02 5.60 6.91
N ALA A 43 -0.49 6.48 6.05
CA ALA A 43 -0.66 6.40 4.59
C ALA A 43 -0.29 5.03 3.98
N TRP A 44 0.79 4.40 4.44
CA TRP A 44 1.18 3.06 3.98
C TRP A 44 0.25 1.96 4.48
N GLY A 45 -0.33 2.12 5.67
CA GLY A 45 -1.38 1.25 6.16
C GLY A 45 -2.63 1.32 5.28
N LYS A 46 -3.05 2.54 4.92
CA LYS A 46 -4.21 2.74 4.02
C LYS A 46 -3.96 2.04 2.69
N PHE A 47 -2.77 2.23 2.12
CA PHE A 47 -2.38 1.60 0.87
C PHE A 47 -2.49 0.06 0.92
N TRP A 48 -1.91 -0.60 1.93
CA TRP A 48 -1.98 -2.06 2.06
C TRP A 48 -3.40 -2.57 2.33
N LEU A 49 -4.17 -1.90 3.17
CA LEU A 49 -5.57 -2.23 3.42
C LEU A 49 -6.42 -2.07 2.15
N THR A 50 -6.11 -1.08 1.31
CA THR A 50 -6.78 -0.89 0.02
C THR A 50 -6.42 -1.98 -0.98
N VAL A 51 -5.14 -2.35 -1.07
CA VAL A 51 -4.69 -3.47 -1.91
C VAL A 51 -5.39 -4.78 -1.49
N LEU A 52 -5.58 -5.01 -0.19
CA LEU A 52 -6.32 -6.17 0.31
C LEU A 52 -7.83 -6.11 0.00
N GLY A 53 -8.39 -4.91 -0.21
CA GLY A 53 -9.81 -4.69 -0.45
C GLY A 53 -10.63 -4.44 0.81
N VAL A 54 -9.99 -4.11 1.93
CA VAL A 54 -10.69 -3.72 3.17
C VAL A 54 -10.69 -2.21 3.39
N TYR A 55 -10.26 -1.39 2.42
CA TYR A 55 -10.22 0.08 2.48
C TYR A 55 -10.41 0.65 1.07
N ASP A 56 -11.07 1.79 0.89
CA ASP A 56 -11.32 2.35 -0.45
C ASP A 56 -10.16 3.23 -0.98
N TRP A 57 -9.90 3.16 -2.29
CA TRP A 57 -8.87 3.97 -2.96
C TRP A 57 -9.08 5.49 -2.82
N SER A 58 -10.32 5.94 -2.63
CA SER A 58 -10.68 7.35 -2.40
C SER A 58 -10.16 7.87 -1.05
N GLY A 59 -9.84 6.96 -0.11
CA GLY A 59 -9.25 7.31 1.17
C GLY A 59 -7.73 7.21 1.20
N VAL A 60 -7.08 7.09 0.05
CA VAL A 60 -5.61 7.07 -0.06
C VAL A 60 -5.14 8.35 -0.78
N ASN A 61 -4.09 8.99 -0.27
CA ASN A 61 -3.49 10.12 -0.98
C ASN A 61 -2.93 9.65 -2.34
N PRO A 62 -3.07 10.45 -3.41
CA PRO A 62 -2.63 10.02 -4.73
C PRO A 62 -1.15 9.68 -4.82
N VAL A 63 -0.85 8.57 -5.50
CA VAL A 63 0.51 8.15 -5.87
C VAL A 63 0.63 8.09 -7.41
N PRO A 64 0.59 9.25 -8.09
CA PRO A 64 0.38 9.31 -9.54
C PRO A 64 1.57 8.74 -10.32
N PRO A 65 1.37 7.74 -11.20
CA PRO A 65 2.44 7.18 -12.00
C PRO A 65 3.06 8.18 -12.98
N GLU A 66 2.33 9.22 -13.37
CA GLU A 66 2.77 10.19 -14.37
C GLU A 66 3.96 11.05 -13.90
N PHE A 67 4.18 11.14 -12.58
CA PHE A 67 5.33 11.85 -12.02
C PHE A 67 6.67 11.25 -12.47
N TRP A 68 6.69 9.96 -12.81
CA TRP A 68 7.87 9.26 -13.31
C TRP A 68 8.24 9.63 -14.76
N LEU A 69 7.34 10.31 -15.49
CA LEU A 69 7.60 10.79 -16.85
C LEU A 69 8.04 12.26 -16.89
N LEU A 70 8.12 12.92 -15.75
CA LEU A 70 8.52 14.32 -15.66
C LEU A 70 9.97 14.53 -16.13
N PRO A 71 10.34 15.72 -16.60
CA PRO A 71 11.75 16.03 -16.84
C PRO A 71 12.58 16.00 -15.56
N TYR A 72 13.77 15.38 -15.62
CA TYR A 72 14.65 15.19 -14.46
C TYR A 72 15.13 16.50 -13.79
N TYR A 73 15.11 17.62 -14.51
CA TYR A 73 15.50 18.93 -13.96
C TYR A 73 14.49 19.49 -12.96
N LEU A 74 13.26 18.96 -12.89
CA LEU A 74 12.27 19.39 -11.90
C LEU A 74 12.68 18.94 -10.49
N PRO A 75 12.58 19.81 -9.46
CA PRO A 75 13.09 19.51 -8.12
C PRO A 75 12.35 18.37 -7.42
N PHE A 76 11.08 18.14 -7.78
CA PHE A 76 10.22 17.08 -7.24
C PHE A 76 10.19 15.81 -8.10
N HIS A 77 11.07 15.69 -9.10
CA HIS A 77 11.17 14.48 -9.92
C HIS A 77 11.52 13.26 -9.04
N PRO A 78 10.79 12.12 -9.14
CA PRO A 78 11.02 10.95 -8.28
C PRO A 78 12.46 10.41 -8.30
N GLY A 79 13.16 10.57 -9.42
CA GLY A 79 14.59 10.24 -9.55
C GLY A 79 15.53 10.98 -8.58
N ARG A 80 15.09 12.09 -7.96
CA ARG A 80 15.84 12.86 -6.97
C ARG A 80 15.49 12.51 -5.51
N MET A 81 14.51 11.63 -5.28
CA MET A 81 14.20 11.12 -3.94
C MET A 81 15.34 10.24 -3.42
N SER A 82 15.41 10.05 -2.09
CA SER A 82 16.29 9.04 -1.53
C SER A 82 16.03 7.68 -2.19
N CYS A 83 17.08 6.88 -2.35
CA CYS A 83 16.97 5.61 -3.07
C CYS A 83 15.88 4.71 -2.48
N TYR A 84 15.82 4.57 -1.16
CA TYR A 84 14.80 3.77 -0.49
C TYR A 84 13.38 4.27 -0.76
N CYS A 85 13.13 5.57 -0.59
CA CYS A 85 11.81 6.14 -0.89
C CYS A 85 11.43 5.93 -2.36
N ARG A 86 12.37 6.15 -3.28
CA ARG A 86 12.17 5.93 -4.71
C ARG A 86 11.78 4.48 -5.01
N MET A 87 12.50 3.51 -4.42
CA MET A 87 12.24 2.08 -4.65
C MET A 87 10.93 1.59 -4.04
N VAL A 88 10.42 2.25 -2.99
CA VAL A 88 9.08 1.95 -2.45
C VAL A 88 7.98 2.59 -3.29
N TYR A 89 8.11 3.88 -3.59
CA TYR A 89 7.06 4.62 -4.31
C TYR A 89 6.93 4.20 -5.78
N LEU A 90 7.96 3.62 -6.38
CA LEU A 90 7.93 3.11 -7.76
C LEU A 90 6.84 2.03 -7.95
N PRO A 91 6.90 0.86 -7.28
CA PRO A 91 5.85 -0.14 -7.38
C PRO A 91 4.52 0.33 -6.75
N MET A 92 4.52 1.15 -5.70
CA MET A 92 3.26 1.74 -5.20
C MET A 92 2.53 2.56 -6.27
N SER A 93 3.27 3.34 -7.07
CA SER A 93 2.70 4.14 -8.17
C SER A 93 2.09 3.25 -9.24
N TYR A 94 2.72 2.11 -9.55
CA TYR A 94 2.19 1.13 -10.48
C TYR A 94 0.87 0.53 -10.00
N ILE A 95 0.86 0.01 -8.77
CA ILE A 95 -0.30 -0.61 -8.13
C ILE A 95 -1.46 0.40 -8.02
N TYR A 96 -1.17 1.63 -7.59
CA TYR A 96 -2.14 2.72 -7.49
C TYR A 96 -2.70 3.08 -8.87
N GLY A 97 -1.85 3.26 -9.89
CA GLY A 97 -2.28 3.62 -11.24
C GLY A 97 -3.11 2.53 -11.91
N ARG A 98 -2.90 1.26 -11.54
CA ARG A 98 -3.74 0.12 -11.92
C ARG A 98 -5.04 0.01 -11.11
N ARG A 99 -5.16 0.74 -10.00
CA ARG A 99 -6.25 0.63 -9.00
C ARG A 99 -6.47 -0.81 -8.55
N PHE A 100 -5.37 -1.53 -8.36
CA PHE A 100 -5.45 -2.94 -8.01
C PHE A 100 -6.12 -3.12 -6.64
N VAL A 101 -7.02 -4.10 -6.56
CA VAL A 101 -7.66 -4.56 -5.33
C VAL A 101 -7.73 -6.09 -5.42
N GLY A 102 -7.35 -6.77 -4.35
CA GLY A 102 -7.45 -8.23 -4.25
C GLY A 102 -8.90 -8.73 -4.29
N PRO A 103 -9.10 -10.05 -4.43
CA PRO A 103 -10.43 -10.64 -4.42
C PRO A 103 -11.18 -10.35 -3.11
N ILE A 104 -12.46 -9.97 -3.21
CA ILE A 104 -13.32 -9.75 -2.03
C ILE A 104 -13.82 -11.10 -1.52
N THR A 105 -13.04 -11.71 -0.63
CA THR A 105 -13.36 -12.99 0.01
C THR A 105 -14.30 -12.80 1.21
N PRO A 106 -14.90 -13.89 1.75
CA PRO A 106 -15.65 -13.81 3.01
C PRO A 106 -14.83 -13.20 4.16
N LEU A 107 -13.54 -13.54 4.26
CA LEU A 107 -12.63 -12.96 5.25
C LEU A 107 -12.45 -11.45 5.06
N VAL A 108 -12.33 -10.97 3.82
CA VAL A 108 -12.28 -9.52 3.53
C VAL A 108 -13.58 -8.84 3.98
N MET A 109 -14.74 -9.46 3.75
CA MET A 109 -16.02 -8.91 4.23
C MET A 109 -16.14 -8.91 5.76
N GLU A 110 -15.58 -9.90 6.44
CA GLU A 110 -15.49 -9.92 7.91
C GLU A 110 -14.58 -8.79 8.42
N LEU A 111 -13.39 -8.64 7.85
CA LEU A 111 -12.45 -7.56 8.20
C LEU A 111 -13.07 -6.16 8.04
N ARG A 112 -13.88 -5.93 7.01
CA ARG A 112 -14.62 -4.68 6.83
C ARG A 112 -15.63 -4.38 7.95
N LYS A 113 -16.06 -5.38 8.71
CA LYS A 113 -16.93 -5.22 9.89
C LYS A 113 -16.12 -5.11 11.19
N GLU A 114 -14.89 -5.64 11.20
CA GLU A 114 -14.04 -5.71 12.39
C GLU A 114 -13.18 -4.46 12.61
N LEU A 115 -12.79 -3.76 11.53
CA LEU A 115 -11.75 -2.73 11.55
C LEU A 115 -12.26 -1.30 11.75
N TYR A 116 -13.56 -1.06 11.62
CA TYR A 116 -14.14 0.28 11.53
C TYR A 116 -15.20 0.52 12.59
N THR A 117 -15.30 1.77 13.05
CA THR A 117 -16.34 2.19 14.01
C THR A 117 -17.69 2.41 13.31
N ASP A 118 -17.64 2.94 12.09
CA ASP A 118 -18.81 3.19 11.25
C ASP A 118 -19.03 2.01 10.29
N ALA A 119 -20.25 1.86 9.77
CA ALA A 119 -20.52 0.87 8.74
C ALA A 119 -19.65 1.15 7.50
N TYR A 120 -19.02 0.11 6.93
CA TYR A 120 -18.04 0.25 5.85
C TYR A 120 -18.53 1.11 4.67
N ASP A 121 -19.80 0.95 4.29
CA ASP A 121 -20.41 1.65 3.15
C ASP A 121 -20.78 3.11 3.46
N GLU A 122 -20.77 3.51 4.73
CA GLU A 122 -21.08 4.86 5.21
C GLU A 122 -19.83 5.70 5.50
N ILE A 123 -18.63 5.10 5.40
CA ILE A 123 -17.37 5.78 5.67
C ILE A 123 -17.12 6.88 4.61
N ASP A 124 -16.91 8.11 5.08
CA ASP A 124 -16.37 9.18 4.22
C ASP A 124 -14.88 8.94 3.95
N TRP A 125 -14.60 8.20 2.89
CA TRP A 125 -13.24 7.87 2.47
C TRP A 125 -12.42 9.11 2.14
N ASN A 126 -13.00 10.14 1.55
CA ASN A 126 -12.28 11.36 1.21
C ASN A 126 -11.83 12.14 2.46
N LYS A 127 -12.62 12.12 3.54
CA LYS A 127 -12.20 12.59 4.86
C LYS A 127 -11.10 11.68 5.43
N ALA A 128 -11.33 10.37 5.43
CA ALA A 128 -10.39 9.39 5.96
C ALA A 128 -8.99 9.53 5.34
N ARG A 129 -8.88 9.97 4.08
CA ARG A 129 -7.61 10.29 3.39
C ARG A 129 -6.64 11.14 4.21
N THR A 130 -7.13 12.17 4.90
CA THR A 130 -6.30 13.10 5.68
C THR A 130 -6.19 12.74 7.16
N GLU A 131 -7.01 11.81 7.64
CA GLU A 131 -6.99 11.34 9.03
C GLU A 131 -5.74 10.48 9.30
N CYS A 132 -5.18 10.58 10.50
CA CYS A 132 -4.06 9.77 10.95
C CYS A 132 -4.01 9.83 12.47
N ALA A 133 -3.80 8.69 13.12
CA ALA A 133 -3.67 8.61 14.57
C ALA A 133 -2.50 9.48 15.04
N LYS A 134 -2.68 10.18 16.16
CA LYS A 134 -1.68 11.13 16.69
C LYS A 134 -0.37 10.41 17.01
N GLU A 135 -0.46 9.17 17.48
CA GLU A 135 0.66 8.30 17.82
C GLU A 135 1.51 7.91 16.61
N ASP A 136 0.91 7.87 15.42
CA ASP A 136 1.62 7.56 14.16
C ASP A 136 2.11 8.82 13.44
N MET A 137 1.67 10.02 13.85
CA MET A 137 1.97 11.29 13.20
C MET A 137 3.32 11.86 13.67
N TYR A 138 4.42 11.24 13.22
CA TYR A 138 5.76 11.75 13.52
C TYR A 138 6.09 13.04 12.74
N ASN A 139 5.71 13.10 11.46
CA ASN A 139 5.94 14.25 10.59
C ASN A 139 4.60 14.80 10.07
N PRO A 140 4.06 15.86 10.69
CA PRO A 140 2.85 16.52 10.21
C PRO A 140 3.02 17.04 8.79
N HIS A 141 1.97 16.90 7.98
CA HIS A 141 1.99 17.41 6.62
C HIS A 141 2.05 18.96 6.61
N SER A 142 2.94 19.51 5.78
CA SER A 142 2.96 20.95 5.55
C SER A 142 1.71 21.39 4.80
N LEU A 143 1.33 22.67 4.95
CA LEU A 143 0.19 23.24 4.23
C LEU A 143 0.33 23.10 2.71
N VAL A 144 1.54 23.31 2.19
CA VAL A 144 1.86 23.17 0.75
C VAL A 144 1.60 21.74 0.28
N LEU A 145 2.02 20.75 1.05
CA LEU A 145 1.81 19.34 0.72
C LEU A 145 0.31 18.97 0.78
N GLY A 146 -0.42 19.46 1.78
CA GLY A 146 -1.86 19.24 1.90
C GLY A 146 -2.67 19.82 0.73
N ILE A 147 -2.33 21.05 0.31
CA ILE A 147 -2.92 21.67 -0.90
C ILE A 147 -2.58 20.83 -2.14
N SER A 148 -1.33 20.41 -2.29
CA SER A 148 -0.87 19.63 -3.43
C SER A 148 -1.63 18.31 -3.56
N TRP A 149 -1.81 17.55 -2.48
CA TRP A 149 -2.61 16.32 -2.51
C TRP A 149 -4.09 16.56 -2.76
N THR A 150 -4.65 17.66 -2.26
CA THR A 150 -6.05 18.03 -2.53
C THR A 150 -6.26 18.29 -4.02
N ILE A 151 -5.33 19.01 -4.66
CA ILE A 151 -5.34 19.24 -6.11
C ILE A 151 -5.21 17.89 -6.82
N LEU A 152 -4.16 17.11 -6.54
CA LEU A 152 -3.93 15.82 -7.22
C LEU A 152 -5.14 14.89 -7.13
N HIS A 153 -5.80 14.82 -5.98
CA HIS A 153 -6.96 13.96 -5.78
C HIS A 153 -8.17 14.39 -6.61
N LYS A 154 -8.40 15.70 -6.77
CA LYS A 154 -9.46 16.21 -7.66
C LYS A 154 -9.18 15.96 -9.13
N PHE A 155 -7.91 15.98 -9.53
CA PHE A 155 -7.51 15.72 -10.93
C PHE A 155 -7.41 14.22 -11.26
N GLU A 156 -7.27 13.36 -10.26
CA GLU A 156 -7.07 11.93 -10.44
C GLU A 156 -8.16 11.22 -11.29
N PRO A 157 -9.47 11.49 -11.15
CA PRO A 157 -10.49 10.90 -12.01
C PRO A 157 -10.29 11.18 -13.51
N ILE A 158 -9.71 12.35 -13.84
CA ILE A 158 -9.47 12.75 -15.24
C ILE A 158 -8.44 11.82 -15.90
N MET A 159 -7.50 11.29 -15.11
CA MET A 159 -6.43 10.42 -15.60
C MET A 159 -6.91 9.05 -16.11
N PHE A 160 -8.14 8.65 -15.77
CA PHE A 160 -8.78 7.44 -16.29
C PHE A 160 -9.49 7.65 -17.64
N HIS A 161 -9.60 8.89 -18.12
CA HIS A 161 -10.30 9.24 -19.36
C HIS A 161 -9.31 9.58 -20.49
N TRP A 162 -9.76 9.47 -21.73
CA TRP A 162 -8.96 9.88 -22.88
C TRP A 162 -8.77 11.41 -22.88
N PRO A 163 -7.58 11.97 -23.22
CA PRO A 163 -6.35 11.30 -23.64
C PRO A 163 -5.40 10.90 -22.50
N TRP A 164 -5.68 11.34 -21.27
CA TRP A 164 -4.81 11.14 -20.10
C TRP A 164 -4.58 9.68 -19.74
N ARG A 165 -5.55 8.80 -20.03
CA ARG A 165 -5.37 7.35 -19.91
C ARG A 165 -4.19 6.83 -20.74
N LYS A 166 -3.90 7.41 -21.90
CA LYS A 166 -2.70 7.05 -22.69
C LYS A 166 -1.41 7.47 -21.97
N LEU A 167 -1.42 8.64 -21.32
CA LEU A 167 -0.29 9.09 -20.50
C LEU A 167 -0.07 8.16 -19.31
N ARG A 168 -1.16 7.77 -18.63
CA ARG A 168 -1.12 6.79 -17.53
C ARG A 168 -0.54 5.45 -17.98
N ASN A 169 -1.02 4.90 -19.10
CA ASN A 169 -0.49 3.65 -19.64
C ASN A 169 1.00 3.75 -19.98
N LYS A 170 1.44 4.88 -20.55
CA LYS A 170 2.87 5.14 -20.81
C LYS A 170 3.68 5.19 -19.51
N ALA A 171 3.13 5.81 -18.47
CA ALA A 171 3.78 5.91 -17.17
C ALA A 171 3.87 4.54 -16.49
N LEU A 172 2.80 3.74 -16.52
CA LEU A 172 2.79 2.38 -16.00
C LEU A 172 3.82 1.48 -16.71
N ALA A 173 3.90 1.54 -18.04
CA ALA A 173 4.93 0.82 -18.79
C ALA A 173 6.35 1.30 -18.47
N PHE A 174 6.55 2.60 -18.24
CA PHE A 174 7.84 3.14 -17.80
C PHE A 174 8.24 2.62 -16.43
N ILE A 175 7.30 2.64 -15.47
CA ILE A 175 7.50 2.16 -14.10
C ILE A 175 7.83 0.67 -14.10
N MET A 176 7.04 -0.14 -14.81
CA MET A 176 7.24 -1.60 -14.82
C MET A 176 8.60 -1.99 -15.40
N ARG A 177 9.09 -1.29 -16.42
CA ARG A 177 10.47 -1.48 -16.91
C ARG A 177 11.53 -1.21 -15.85
N HIS A 178 11.31 -0.25 -14.95
CA HIS A 178 12.25 0.03 -13.85
C HIS A 178 12.13 -1.01 -12.72
N ILE A 179 10.94 -1.56 -12.48
CA ILE A 179 10.73 -2.66 -11.54
C ILE A 179 11.50 -3.89 -12.03
N HIS A 180 11.29 -4.30 -13.29
CA HIS A 180 12.04 -5.42 -13.88
C HIS A 180 13.55 -5.20 -13.87
N TYR A 181 14.02 -3.98 -14.16
CA TYR A 181 15.44 -3.66 -14.09
C TYR A 181 16.02 -3.85 -12.68
N GLU A 182 15.34 -3.37 -11.64
CA GLU A 182 15.76 -3.60 -10.24
C GLU A 182 15.72 -5.09 -9.90
N ASP A 183 14.66 -5.79 -10.29
CA ASP A 183 14.46 -7.20 -10.01
C ASP A 183 15.60 -8.04 -10.62
N GLU A 184 15.92 -7.82 -11.90
CA GLU A 184 17.03 -8.50 -12.57
C GLU A 184 18.38 -8.16 -11.95
N SER A 185 18.61 -6.87 -11.64
CA SER A 185 19.89 -6.39 -11.09
C SER A 185 20.15 -6.88 -9.66
N THR A 186 19.10 -7.18 -8.90
CA THR A 186 19.18 -7.62 -7.49
C THR A 186 18.86 -9.10 -7.32
N HIS A 187 18.69 -9.85 -8.41
CA HIS A 187 18.22 -11.23 -8.40
C HIS A 187 16.93 -11.40 -7.57
N TYR A 188 15.99 -10.46 -7.74
CA TYR A 188 14.65 -10.41 -7.15
C TYR A 188 14.63 -10.21 -5.62
N ILE A 189 15.76 -9.82 -5.03
CA ILE A 189 15.85 -9.50 -3.59
C ILE A 189 15.38 -8.06 -3.34
N ASN A 190 15.58 -7.12 -4.29
CA ASN A 190 15.37 -5.68 -4.14
C ASN A 190 16.16 -5.05 -2.97
N MET A 191 16.06 -3.74 -2.80
CA MET A 191 16.74 -2.98 -1.74
C MET A 191 16.31 -3.32 -0.30
N GLY A 192 15.17 -3.97 -0.11
CA GLY A 192 14.67 -4.34 1.23
C GLY A 192 13.26 -4.92 1.20
N ALA A 193 12.76 -5.33 2.38
CA ALA A 193 11.51 -6.08 2.53
C ALA A 193 10.29 -5.39 1.90
N VAL A 194 10.13 -4.09 2.16
CA VAL A 194 9.01 -3.29 1.66
C VAL A 194 9.02 -3.17 0.13
N PRO A 195 10.07 -2.65 -0.51
CA PRO A 195 10.10 -2.61 -1.97
C PRO A 195 10.05 -4.01 -2.59
N LYS A 196 10.66 -5.03 -1.99
CA LYS A 196 10.56 -6.43 -2.45
C LYS A 196 9.12 -6.91 -2.51
N ALA A 197 8.34 -6.72 -1.43
CA ALA A 197 6.94 -7.15 -1.38
C ALA A 197 6.07 -6.41 -2.42
N LEU A 198 6.33 -5.11 -2.61
CA LEU A 198 5.61 -4.29 -3.58
C LEU A 198 5.97 -4.63 -5.03
N SER A 199 7.25 -4.84 -5.35
CA SER A 199 7.73 -5.26 -6.68
C SER A 199 7.17 -6.65 -7.03
N MET A 200 7.22 -7.60 -6.08
CA MET A 200 6.61 -8.92 -6.25
C MET A 200 5.12 -8.83 -6.59
N LEU A 201 4.38 -8.00 -5.86
CA LEU A 201 2.96 -7.77 -6.13
C LEU A 201 2.75 -7.09 -7.50
N ALA A 202 3.59 -6.14 -7.88
CA ALA A 202 3.52 -5.49 -9.19
C ALA A 202 3.70 -6.51 -10.33
N CYS A 203 4.69 -7.41 -10.24
CA CYS A 203 4.89 -8.50 -11.20
C CYS A 203 3.67 -9.44 -11.26
N TRP A 204 3.07 -9.78 -10.13
CA TRP A 204 1.85 -10.58 -10.10
C TRP A 204 0.66 -9.87 -10.78
N ILE A 205 0.52 -8.55 -10.59
CA ILE A 205 -0.54 -7.74 -11.24
C ILE A 205 -0.31 -7.59 -12.75
N GLU A 206 0.95 -7.62 -13.19
CA GLU A 206 1.28 -7.66 -14.63
C GLU A 206 0.92 -9.01 -15.23
N ASP A 207 1.44 -10.10 -14.66
CA ASP A 207 1.17 -11.46 -15.08
C ASP A 207 1.46 -12.45 -13.92
N PRO A 208 0.43 -13.08 -13.34
CA PRO A 208 0.56 -14.07 -12.27
C PRO A 208 1.39 -15.31 -12.64
N ASP A 209 1.50 -15.64 -13.92
CA ASP A 209 2.20 -16.84 -14.41
C ASP A 209 3.64 -16.53 -14.87
N SER A 210 4.06 -15.26 -14.77
CA SER A 210 5.35 -14.78 -15.22
C SER A 210 6.54 -15.41 -14.48
N GLU A 211 7.66 -15.52 -15.20
CA GLU A 211 8.93 -15.97 -14.59
C GLU A 211 9.41 -15.00 -13.50
N ALA A 212 9.20 -13.69 -13.70
CA ALA A 212 9.54 -12.66 -12.72
C ALA A 212 8.82 -12.90 -11.39
N PHE A 213 7.52 -13.22 -11.41
CA PHE A 213 6.78 -13.53 -10.19
C PHE A 213 7.27 -14.81 -9.50
N LYS A 214 7.58 -15.86 -10.26
CA LYS A 214 8.14 -17.12 -9.70
C LYS A 214 9.50 -16.88 -9.03
N CYS A 215 10.36 -16.10 -9.66
CA CYS A 215 11.65 -15.69 -9.09
C CYS A 215 11.47 -14.89 -7.80
N HIS A 216 10.49 -13.97 -7.75
CA HIS A 216 10.15 -13.24 -6.52
C HIS A 216 9.70 -14.16 -5.39
N ILE A 217 8.87 -15.17 -5.67
CA ILE A 217 8.41 -16.14 -4.67
C ILE A 217 9.60 -16.90 -4.08
N ALA A 218 10.52 -17.34 -4.93
CA ALA A 218 11.73 -18.05 -4.51
C ALA A 218 12.60 -17.23 -3.53
N ARG A 219 12.48 -15.90 -3.55
CA ARG A 219 13.20 -14.96 -2.66
C ARG A 219 12.47 -14.56 -1.39
N VAL A 220 11.24 -15.04 -1.16
CA VAL A 220 10.52 -14.76 0.10
C VAL A 220 11.27 -15.31 1.33
N PRO A 221 11.83 -16.54 1.32
CA PRO A 221 12.56 -17.08 2.46
C PRO A 221 13.81 -16.27 2.85
N ASP A 222 14.46 -15.57 1.91
CA ASP A 222 15.63 -14.73 2.20
C ASP A 222 15.31 -13.61 3.22
N TYR A 223 14.04 -13.20 3.32
CA TYR A 223 13.57 -12.18 4.26
C TYR A 223 13.02 -12.75 5.56
N LEU A 224 12.90 -14.07 5.71
CA LEU A 224 12.28 -14.69 6.88
C LEU A 224 13.35 -15.24 7.84
N TRP A 225 13.24 -14.86 9.10
CA TRP A 225 14.19 -15.26 10.14
C TRP A 225 13.49 -15.82 11.37
N ILE A 226 13.97 -16.96 11.87
CA ILE A 226 13.48 -17.59 13.10
C ILE A 226 14.31 -17.06 14.28
N ALA A 227 13.69 -16.22 15.10
CA ALA A 227 14.25 -15.74 16.35
C ALA A 227 13.65 -16.47 17.56
N LYS A 228 14.08 -16.10 18.77
CA LYS A 228 13.61 -16.70 20.04
C LYS A 228 12.11 -16.52 20.27
N ASP A 229 11.53 -15.47 19.70
CA ASP A 229 10.12 -15.08 19.75
C ASP A 229 9.32 -15.50 18.51
N GLY A 230 9.89 -16.37 17.67
CA GLY A 230 9.24 -16.89 16.46
C GLY A 230 9.81 -16.33 15.15
N MET A 231 9.10 -16.59 14.06
CA MET A 231 9.50 -16.14 12.72
C MET A 231 9.12 -14.67 12.49
N LYS A 232 10.05 -13.88 11.92
CA LYS A 232 9.82 -12.47 11.55
C LYS A 232 10.43 -12.15 10.19
N MET A 233 9.96 -11.06 9.59
CA MET A 233 10.57 -10.48 8.40
C MET A 233 11.74 -9.58 8.79
N GLN A 234 12.88 -9.72 8.12
CA GLN A 234 14.09 -8.90 8.30
C GLN A 234 13.99 -7.57 7.56
#